data_AF-A0A820S3X1-F1
#
_entry.id   AF-A0A820S3X1-F1
#
_cell.length_a   1.000
_cell.length_b   1.000
_cell.length_c   1.000
_cell.angle_alpha   90.00
_cell.angle_beta   90.00
_cell.angle_gamma   90.00
#
_symmetry.space_group_name_H-M   'P 1'
#
loop_
_entity.id
_entity.type
_entity.pdbx_description
1 polymer ?
#
loop_
_entity_poly.entity_id
_entity_poly.type
_entity_poly.pdbx_seq_one_letter_code
_entity_poly.pdbx_strand_id
1 'polypeptide(L)'
;MEQSQYIGSYLLSKLKLIPMKSKVAILSANSPEYLFVEQGCYKYGFIVISLYTTYDAKTILNVLQRTQPEVLVVDNFERIQTFQNELLNNHSIKEIIVLNDGDYNKNSKIRSLSS
;
A
#
# COMPACT_ATOMS: atom_id res chain seq x y z
N MET A 1 -1.93 18.50 -0.48
CA MET A 1 -1.71 18.42 1.00
C MET A 1 -2.82 17.67 1.70
N GLU A 2 -4.09 17.91 1.37
CA GLU A 2 -5.22 17.19 2.00
C GLU A 2 -5.19 15.69 1.76
N GLN A 3 -4.91 15.22 0.53
CA GLN A 3 -4.81 13.79 0.22
C GLN A 3 -3.72 13.08 1.04
N SER A 4 -2.50 13.61 1.06
CA SER A 4 -1.41 13.05 1.88
C SER A 4 -1.77 13.03 3.38
N GLN A 5 -2.49 14.05 3.86
CA GLN A 5 -2.96 14.11 5.25
C GLN A 5 -4.05 13.07 5.55
N TYR A 6 -4.97 12.86 4.62
CA TYR A 6 -6.03 11.86 4.70
C TYR A 6 -5.47 10.43 4.69
N ILE A 7 -4.57 10.12 3.75
CA ILE A 7 -3.89 8.82 3.69
C ILE A 7 -3.14 8.56 5.00
N GLY A 8 -2.31 9.52 5.44
CA GLY A 8 -1.54 9.34 6.66
C GLY A 8 -2.39 9.22 7.93
N SER A 9 -3.49 9.97 8.05
CA SER A 9 -4.41 9.86 9.19
C SER A 9 -5.19 8.54 9.16
N TYR A 10 -5.54 8.02 7.98
CA TYR A 10 -6.16 6.72 7.81
C TYR A 10 -5.23 5.60 8.29
N LEU A 11 -3.99 5.59 7.82
CA LEU A 11 -2.95 4.63 8.23
C LEU A 11 -2.74 4.64 9.75
N LEU A 12 -2.69 5.83 10.37
CA LEU A 12 -2.53 5.97 11.82
C LEU A 12 -3.77 5.51 12.59
N SER A 13 -4.94 6.06 12.26
CA SER A 13 -6.14 5.92 13.10
C SER A 13 -6.93 4.64 12.86
N LYS A 14 -7.04 4.19 11.60
CA LYS A 14 -7.81 2.99 11.23
C LYS A 14 -6.95 1.75 11.27
N LEU A 15 -5.77 1.77 10.65
CA LEU A 15 -4.88 0.62 10.59
C LEU A 15 -3.94 0.51 11.80
N LYS A 16 -3.96 1.51 12.69
CA LYS A 16 -3.17 1.54 13.93
C LYS A 16 -1.68 1.33 13.67
N LEU A 17 -1.18 1.89 12.56
CA LEU A 17 0.24 1.86 12.26
C LEU A 17 1.01 2.67 13.30
N ILE A 18 2.21 2.20 13.63
CA ILE A 18 3.09 2.77 14.64
C ILE A 18 4.18 3.60 13.94
N PRO A 19 4.27 4.91 14.20
CA PRO A 19 5.35 5.73 13.67
C PRO A 19 6.73 5.16 14.00
N MET A 20 7.68 5.33 13.07
CA MET A 20 9.07 4.86 13.10
C MET A 20 9.24 3.33 13.16
N LYS A 21 8.15 2.55 13.08
CA LYS A 21 8.19 1.08 13.11
C LYS A 21 7.44 0.47 11.93
N SER A 22 6.23 0.95 11.70
CA SER A 22 5.36 0.42 10.66
C SER A 22 5.84 0.79 9.27
N LYS A 23 5.70 -0.17 8.37
CA LYS A 23 6.20 -0.12 7.01
C LYS A 23 5.04 -0.15 6.03
N VAL A 24 5.09 0.75 5.05
CA VAL A 24 4.09 0.89 3.99
C VAL A 24 4.80 0.65 2.67
N ALA A 25 4.42 -0.43 1.98
CA ALA A 25 4.90 -0.70 0.63
C ALA A 25 4.02 0.02 -0.38
N ILE A 26 4.63 0.61 -1.41
CA ILE A 26 3.93 1.33 -2.48
C ILE A 26 4.33 0.69 -3.81
N LEU A 27 3.38 0.09 -4.51
CA LEU A 27 3.54 -0.43 -5.87
C LEU A 27 2.69 0.43 -6.82
N SER A 28 3.33 1.41 -7.45
CA SER A 28 2.66 2.39 -8.30
C SER A 28 3.59 2.82 -9.42
N ALA A 29 3.01 3.27 -10.54
CA ALA A 29 3.78 4.02 -11.53
C ALA A 29 4.20 5.40 -10.95
N ASN A 30 4.98 6.15 -11.72
CA ASN A 30 5.29 7.55 -11.42
C ASN A 30 4.03 8.41 -11.57
N SER A 31 3.19 8.41 -10.53
CA SER A 31 1.89 9.06 -10.51
C SER A 31 1.73 9.94 -9.28
N PRO A 32 0.77 10.90 -9.29
CA PRO A 32 0.48 11.73 -8.12
C PRO A 32 0.14 10.92 -6.86
N GLU A 33 -0.50 9.77 -7.03
CA GLU A 33 -0.90 8.87 -5.94
C GLU A 33 0.31 8.36 -5.17
N TYR A 34 1.37 7.94 -5.88
CA TYR A 34 2.64 7.58 -5.24
C TYR A 34 3.13 8.71 -4.34
N LEU A 35 3.15 9.94 -4.88
CA LEU A 35 3.63 11.12 -4.15
C LEU A 35 2.77 11.43 -2.92
N PHE A 36 1.45 11.29 -3.01
CA PHE A 36 0.56 11.55 -1.87
C PHE A 36 0.74 10.53 -0.76
N VAL A 37 0.87 9.24 -1.10
CA VAL A 37 1.12 8.18 -0.11
C VAL A 37 2.47 8.37 0.54
N GLU A 38 3.50 8.64 -0.26
CA GLU A 38 4.86 8.87 0.22
C GLU A 38 4.92 10.07 1.18
N GLN A 39 4.35 11.21 0.79
CA GLN A 39 4.24 12.39 1.66
C GLN A 39 3.43 12.11 2.92
N GLY A 40 2.35 11.33 2.82
CA GLY A 40 1.55 10.90 3.97
C GLY A 40 2.37 10.06 4.94
N CYS A 41 3.17 9.14 4.42
CA CYS A 41 4.09 8.35 5.24
C CYS A 41 5.12 9.24 5.94
N TYR A 42 5.75 10.18 5.23
CA TYR A 42 6.71 11.10 5.83
C TYR A 42 6.08 12.00 6.90
N LYS A 43 4.87 12.52 6.66
CA LYS A 43 4.16 13.38 7.62
C LYS A 43 3.80 12.68 8.92
N TYR A 44 3.53 11.37 8.88
CA TYR A 44 3.11 10.59 10.05
C TYR A 44 4.20 9.61 10.56
N GLY A 45 5.40 9.66 9.97
CA GLY A 45 6.57 8.91 10.42
C GLY A 45 6.57 7.43 10.03
N PHE A 46 5.89 7.01 8.97
CA PHE A 46 5.92 5.62 8.50
C PHE A 46 7.12 5.35 7.58
N ILE A 47 7.61 4.11 7.59
CA ILE A 47 8.74 3.67 6.77
C ILE A 47 8.20 3.30 5.38
N VAL A 48 8.68 3.97 4.34
CA VAL A 48 8.26 3.72 2.95
C VAL A 48 9.11 2.60 2.32
N ILE A 49 8.47 1.67 1.62
CA ILE A 49 9.11 0.69 0.75
C ILE A 49 8.60 0.88 -0.67
N SER A 50 9.45 1.41 -1.54
CA SER A 50 9.09 1.66 -2.93
C SER A 50 9.26 0.39 -3.78
N LEU A 51 8.21 0.02 -4.52
CA LEU A 51 8.20 -1.09 -5.47
C LEU A 51 7.93 -0.54 -6.87
N TYR A 52 8.77 -0.91 -7.84
CA TYR A 52 8.63 -0.47 -9.22
C TYR A 52 7.70 -1.39 -10.00
N THR A 53 6.93 -0.82 -10.91
CA THR A 53 5.98 -1.54 -11.78
C THR A 53 6.66 -2.43 -12.82
N THR A 54 7.96 -2.24 -13.04
CA THR A 54 8.78 -3.09 -13.92
C THR A 54 9.20 -4.40 -13.26
N TYR A 55 8.99 -4.55 -11.95
CA TYR A 55 9.30 -5.77 -11.24
C TYR A 55 8.26 -6.85 -11.56
N ASP A 56 8.74 -8.08 -11.75
CA ASP A 56 7.87 -9.24 -11.86
C ASP A 56 7.25 -9.60 -10.49
N ALA A 57 6.19 -10.40 -10.52
CA ALA A 57 5.47 -10.82 -9.31
C ALA A 57 6.40 -11.48 -8.29
N LYS A 58 7.36 -12.29 -8.76
CA LYS A 58 8.32 -12.98 -7.88
C LYS A 58 9.23 -12.00 -7.15
N THR A 59 9.74 -10.97 -7.83
CA THR A 59 10.56 -9.93 -7.21
C THR A 59 9.76 -9.12 -6.21
N ILE A 60 8.52 -8.74 -6.55
CA ILE A 60 7.61 -8.03 -5.64
C ILE A 60 7.39 -8.86 -4.37
N LEU A 61 6.98 -10.13 -4.50
CA LEU A 61 6.73 -11.01 -3.36
C LEU A 61 7.99 -11.22 -2.50
N ASN A 62 9.16 -11.36 -3.11
CA ASN A 62 10.43 -11.47 -2.40
C ASN A 62 10.76 -10.22 -1.58
N VAL A 63 10.52 -9.02 -2.13
CA VAL A 63 10.73 -7.77 -1.39
C VAL A 63 9.74 -7.71 -0.23
N LEU A 64 8.45 -7.96 -0.46
CA LEU A 64 7.42 -7.94 0.58
C LEU A 64 7.72 -8.94 1.70
N GLN A 65 8.21 -10.14 1.38
CA GLN A 65 8.60 -11.14 2.37
C GLN A 65 9.77 -10.67 3.24
N ARG A 66 10.77 -10.02 2.65
CA ARG A 66 11.98 -9.56 3.37
C ARG A 66 11.72 -8.31 4.19
N THR A 67 10.93 -7.39 3.66
CA THR A 67 10.68 -6.10 4.30
C THR A 67 9.53 -6.17 5.30
N GLN A 68 8.61 -7.14 5.16
CA GLN A 68 7.45 -7.35 6.01
C GLN A 68 6.62 -6.06 6.22
N PRO A 69 6.08 -5.47 5.14
CA PRO A 69 5.21 -4.31 5.27
C PRO A 69 3.88 -4.70 5.89
N GLU A 70 3.30 -3.76 6.61
CA GLU A 70 1.96 -3.89 7.22
C GLU A 70 0.86 -3.48 6.24
N VAL A 71 1.17 -2.61 5.29
CA VAL A 71 0.23 -2.13 4.28
C VAL A 71 0.91 -2.17 2.92
N LEU A 72 0.17 -2.64 1.92
CA LEU A 72 0.56 -2.51 0.52
C LEU A 72 -0.42 -1.53 -0.16
N VAL A 73 0.11 -0.45 -0.70
CA VAL A 73 -0.66 0.53 -1.47
C VAL A 73 -0.36 0.31 -2.95
N VAL A 74 -1.41 0.19 -3.75
CA VAL A 74 -1.34 0.08 -5.20
C VAL A 74 -2.21 1.15 -5.85
N ASP A 75 -1.76 1.67 -6.99
CA ASP A 75 -2.56 2.63 -7.77
C ASP A 75 -3.78 1.94 -8.44
N ASN A 76 -3.63 0.74 -8.99
CA ASN A 76 -4.68 -0.04 -9.65
C ASN A 76 -4.63 -1.51 -9.21
N PHE A 77 -5.81 -2.14 -9.04
CA PHE A 77 -5.92 -3.55 -8.67
C PHE A 77 -5.30 -4.51 -9.70
N GLU A 78 -5.35 -4.18 -10.99
CA GLU A 78 -4.76 -4.98 -12.07
C GLU A 78 -3.27 -5.28 -11.83
N ARG A 79 -2.55 -4.39 -11.14
CA ARG A 79 -1.12 -4.59 -10.81
C ARG A 79 -0.85 -5.85 -10.01
N ILE A 80 -1.81 -6.27 -9.20
CA ILE A 80 -1.65 -7.39 -8.28
C ILE A 80 -2.54 -8.57 -8.64
N GLN A 81 -3.38 -8.46 -9.68
CA GLN A 81 -4.40 -9.44 -10.00
C GLN A 81 -3.83 -10.86 -10.19
N THR A 82 -2.64 -10.96 -10.81
CA THR A 82 -1.98 -12.23 -11.13
C THR A 82 -1.35 -12.93 -9.92
N PHE A 83 -1.10 -12.22 -8.82
CA PHE A 83 -0.49 -12.76 -7.58
C PHE A 83 -1.24 -12.33 -6.32
N GLN A 84 -2.53 -12.00 -6.46
CA GLN A 84 -3.36 -11.50 -5.36
C GLN A 84 -3.51 -12.53 -4.24
N ASN A 85 -3.54 -13.83 -4.58
CA ASN A 85 -3.74 -14.90 -3.60
C ASN A 85 -2.55 -14.98 -2.64
N GLU A 86 -1.34 -14.81 -3.16
CA GLU A 86 -0.10 -14.75 -2.41
C GLU A 86 -0.08 -13.54 -1.46
N LEU A 87 -0.58 -12.39 -1.90
CA LEU A 87 -0.71 -11.21 -1.06
C LEU A 87 -1.77 -11.37 0.05
N LEU A 88 -2.89 -12.01 -0.26
CA LEU A 88 -3.95 -12.30 0.71
C LEU A 88 -3.42 -13.24 1.80
N ASN A 89 -2.63 -14.25 1.42
CA ASN A 89 -1.99 -15.21 2.32
C ASN A 89 -0.77 -14.63 3.09
N ASN A 90 -0.26 -13.46 2.72
CA ASN A 90 0.85 -12.83 3.42
C ASN A 90 0.40 -12.26 4.77
N HIS A 91 0.87 -12.86 5.88
CA HIS A 91 0.51 -12.46 7.23
C HIS A 91 1.07 -11.11 7.69
N SER A 92 2.13 -10.59 7.06
CA SER A 92 2.66 -9.27 7.44
C SER A 92 1.73 -8.15 6.97
N ILE A 93 1.17 -8.31 5.78
CA ILE A 93 0.25 -7.34 5.18
C ILE A 93 -1.08 -7.47 5.92
N LYS A 94 -1.53 -6.38 6.55
CA LYS A 94 -2.84 -6.27 7.21
C LYS A 94 -3.90 -5.80 6.22
N GLU A 95 -3.52 -4.91 5.31
CA GLU A 95 -4.44 -4.34 4.33
C GLU A 95 -3.72 -3.99 3.02
N ILE A 96 -4.45 -4.12 1.93
CA ILE A 96 -4.06 -3.72 0.58
C ILE A 96 -4.98 -2.57 0.17
N ILE A 97 -4.41 -1.39 -0.08
CA ILE A 97 -5.14 -0.17 -0.44
C ILE A 97 -5.00 0.04 -1.95
N VAL A 98 -6.12 0.23 -2.64
CA VAL A 98 -6.18 0.55 -4.09
C VAL A 98 -6.67 1.99 -4.25
N LEU A 99 -5.92 2.85 -4.94
CA LEU A 99 -6.20 4.30 -4.97
C LEU A 99 -7.08 4.75 -6.15
N ASN A 100 -6.90 4.19 -7.35
CA ASN A 100 -7.54 4.68 -8.59
C ASN A 100 -8.56 3.71 -9.20
N ASP A 101 -9.21 2.88 -8.39
CA ASP A 101 -10.09 1.84 -8.90
C ASP A 101 -11.43 1.86 -8.16
N GLY A 102 -12.53 1.95 -8.91
CA GLY A 102 -13.89 2.14 -8.37
C GLY A 102 -14.30 1.01 -7.42
N ASP A 103 -14.94 1.31 -6.29
CA ASP A 103 -15.39 0.40 -5.22
C ASP A 103 -14.95 -1.08 -5.32
N TYR A 104 -13.66 -1.34 -5.07
CA TYR A 104 -13.15 -2.71 -4.87
C TYR A 104 -13.36 -3.13 -3.42
N ASN A 105 -14.53 -3.69 -3.14
CA ASN A 105 -14.81 -4.46 -1.92
C ASN A 105 -14.96 -5.96 -2.25
N LYS A 106 -13.95 -6.54 -2.94
CA LYS A 106 -13.96 -7.97 -3.27
C LYS A 106 -13.52 -8.88 -2.11
N ASN A 107 -12.74 -8.37 -1.15
CA ASN A 107 -12.18 -9.14 -0.03
C ASN A 107 -11.99 -8.26 1.22
N SER A 108 -12.05 -8.86 2.43
CA SER A 108 -11.91 -8.14 3.71
C SER A 108 -10.58 -7.39 3.89
N LYS A 109 -9.55 -7.78 3.12
CA LYS A 109 -8.18 -7.25 3.19
C LYS A 109 -7.87 -6.21 2.10
N ILE A 110 -8.74 -6.04 1.10
CA ILE A 110 -8.54 -5.10 -0.01
C ILE A 110 -9.55 -3.97 0.14
N ARG A 111 -9.09 -2.73 0.12
CA ARG A 111 -9.96 -1.55 0.20
C ARG A 111 -9.63 -0.55 -0.88
N SER A 112 -10.67 0.02 -1.49
CA SER A 112 -10.53 1.26 -2.25
C SER A 112 -10.38 2.43 -1.29
N LEU A 113 -9.48 3.35 -1.62
CA LEU A 113 -9.36 4.64 -0.95
C LEU A 113 -9.41 5.73 -2.02
N SER A 114 -10.62 6.12 -2.39
CA SER A 114 -10.88 7.27 -3.25
C SER A 114 -10.83 8.56 -2.42
N SER A 115 -10.16 9.58 -2.96
CA SER A 115 -10.20 10.96 -2.42
C SER A 115 -11.48 11.68 -2.83
#